data_AF-A0A519RY68-F1
#
_entry.id   AF-A0A519RY68-F1
#
_cell.length_a   1.000
_cell.length_b   1.000
_cell.length_c   1.000
_cell.angle_alpha   90.00
_cell.angle_beta   90.00
_cell.angle_gamma   90.00
#
_symmetry.space_group_name_H-M   'P 1'
#
loop_
_entity.id
_entity.type
_entity.pdbx_description
1 polymer ?
#
loop_
_entity_poly.entity_id
_entity_poly.type
_entity_poly.pdbx_seq_one_letter_code
_entity_poly.pdbx_strand_id
1 'polypeptide(L)'
;MSKDTLSRRNFLRTAGLGSAGLFLGLYLPDAARAMIMTGNETVAADVYTELTAWVLIEPSGKVTLMCHRAEMGQGVYHSIAQIIAEELEVDLASVDIKFAQGNEKKYGSQLTGGSSTIRGAYKNLLKLSASARVVLIMAAAARWSVPVSECYAESGNVIHKPTGKKFHYGELVADAAKLKAPENIVLKPRSSYKLIGKPLHRKDTPMKTNGSAIFGLDKRIPGMVFAAVERNPRLRGKIKSFDDTAARKIPGVTHVIKIAMGVYEMNREGVAV
;
A
#
# COMPACT_ATOMS: atom_id res chain seq x y z
N MET A 1 13.13 34.88 -39.68
CA MET A 1 12.35 34.70 -38.43
C MET A 1 11.61 33.36 -38.52
N SER A 2 12.20 32.28 -38.01
CA SER A 2 11.54 30.98 -37.92
C SER A 2 10.79 30.90 -36.59
N LYS A 3 9.50 30.58 -36.63
CA LYS A 3 8.69 30.32 -35.44
C LYS A 3 9.01 28.91 -34.93
N ASP A 4 9.82 28.82 -33.88
CA ASP A 4 9.99 27.56 -33.16
C ASP A 4 8.73 27.25 -32.36
N THR A 5 7.90 26.37 -32.91
CA THR A 5 6.75 25.80 -32.19
C THR A 5 7.24 24.92 -31.03
N LEU A 6 7.05 25.39 -29.80
CA LEU A 6 7.18 24.60 -28.58
C LEU A 6 6.25 23.37 -28.67
N SER A 7 6.82 22.22 -28.99
CA SER A 7 6.08 20.96 -28.93
C SER A 7 5.95 20.51 -27.47
N ARG A 8 4.77 20.01 -27.09
CA ARG A 8 4.48 19.42 -25.77
C ARG A 8 5.56 18.41 -25.32
N ARG A 9 6.15 17.70 -26.28
CA ARG A 9 7.22 16.71 -26.04
C ARG A 9 8.54 17.36 -25.61
N ASN A 10 8.88 18.53 -26.16
CA ASN A 10 10.08 19.26 -25.74
C ASN A 10 9.85 19.92 -24.38
N PHE A 11 8.68 20.50 -24.13
CA PHE A 11 8.34 21.03 -22.80
C PHE A 11 8.44 19.97 -21.69
N LEU A 12 7.92 18.77 -21.92
CA LEU A 12 8.00 17.66 -20.95
C LEU A 12 9.44 17.14 -20.77
N ARG A 13 10.27 17.15 -21.81
CA ARG A 13 11.70 16.81 -21.69
C ARG A 13 12.47 17.84 -20.89
N THR A 14 12.20 19.13 -21.07
CA THR A 14 12.90 20.19 -20.35
C THR A 14 12.45 20.29 -18.89
N ALA A 15 11.17 20.01 -18.60
CA ALA A 15 10.64 19.97 -17.24
C ALA A 15 11.16 18.76 -16.42
N GLY A 16 11.51 17.65 -17.08
CA GLY A 16 12.04 16.44 -16.43
C GLY A 16 13.47 16.55 -15.89
N LEU A 17 14.22 17.60 -16.24
CA LEU A 17 15.59 17.82 -15.73
C LEU A 17 15.64 18.53 -14.37
N GLY A 18 14.48 18.93 -13.81
CA GLY A 18 14.38 19.64 -12.52
C GLY A 18 14.19 18.74 -11.29
N SER A 19 13.99 17.44 -11.43
CA SER A 19 13.76 16.52 -10.31
C SER A 19 15.00 15.69 -10.00
N ALA A 20 15.95 16.28 -9.28
CA ALA A 20 16.99 15.54 -8.58
C ALA A 20 16.34 14.76 -7.42
N GLY A 21 15.90 13.52 -7.69
CA GLY A 21 15.41 12.60 -6.68
C GLY A 21 16.58 12.01 -5.89
N LEU A 22 16.72 12.45 -4.64
CA LEU A 22 17.59 11.81 -3.66
C LEU A 22 16.94 10.48 -3.23
N PHE A 23 17.60 9.36 -3.54
CA PHE A 23 17.29 8.06 -2.98
C PHE A 23 18.06 7.89 -1.68
N LEU A 24 17.43 7.54 -0.56
CA LEU A 24 18.08 6.85 0.57
C LEU A 24 17.04 6.28 1.57
N GLY A 25 17.23 5.00 1.93
CA GLY A 25 16.72 4.45 3.20
C GLY A 25 15.67 3.33 3.16
N LEU A 26 15.73 2.40 2.20
CA LEU A 26 14.95 1.16 2.30
C LEU A 26 15.62 0.20 3.31
N TYR A 27 14.95 -0.08 4.42
CA TYR A 27 15.25 -1.26 5.24
C TYR A 27 14.79 -2.50 4.47
N LEU A 28 15.73 -3.17 3.82
CA LEU A 28 15.51 -4.42 3.09
C LEU A 28 15.85 -5.61 3.99
N PRO A 29 15.01 -6.66 4.06
CA PRO A 29 15.44 -7.94 4.61
C PRO A 29 16.56 -8.55 3.74
N ASP A 30 17.43 -9.34 4.36
CA ASP A 30 18.76 -9.87 3.95
C ASP A 30 18.99 -10.39 2.50
N ALA A 31 17.98 -10.44 1.63
CA ALA A 31 18.06 -11.10 0.33
C ALA A 31 18.02 -10.18 -0.91
N ALA A 32 17.95 -8.85 -0.76
CA ALA A 32 17.76 -7.95 -1.90
C ALA A 32 19.07 -7.30 -2.39
N ARG A 33 19.53 -7.66 -3.60
CA ARG A 33 20.59 -6.95 -4.35
C ARG A 33 20.03 -5.71 -5.05
N ALA A 34 20.74 -4.59 -4.93
CA ALA A 34 20.36 -3.30 -5.54
C ALA A 34 20.42 -3.35 -7.07
N MET A 35 19.36 -2.90 -7.74
CA MET A 35 19.35 -2.60 -9.17
C MET A 35 18.56 -1.32 -9.44
N ILE A 36 19.12 -0.49 -10.32
CA ILE A 36 18.54 0.74 -10.87
C ILE A 36 17.42 0.35 -11.83
N MET A 37 16.21 0.87 -11.63
CA MET A 37 15.08 0.67 -12.55
C MET A 37 14.81 1.96 -13.33
N THR A 38 15.16 1.97 -14.62
CA THR A 38 14.65 2.92 -15.61
C THR A 38 13.25 2.46 -16.02
N GLY A 39 12.22 3.09 -15.45
CA GLY A 39 10.82 2.74 -15.73
C GLY A 39 10.33 3.37 -17.03
N ASN A 40 9.99 2.53 -18.01
CA ASN A 40 9.14 2.87 -19.15
C ASN A 40 7.75 2.29 -18.85
N GLU A 41 6.83 3.08 -18.30
CA GLU A 41 5.38 2.85 -18.39
C GLU A 41 4.65 4.07 -17.81
N THR A 42 3.80 4.67 -18.64
CA THR A 42 3.04 5.89 -18.37
C THR A 42 1.86 5.61 -17.46
N VAL A 43 2.01 5.85 -16.16
CA VAL A 43 0.90 6.09 -15.23
C VAL A 43 0.77 7.60 -15.08
N ALA A 44 -0.46 8.13 -15.10
CA ALA A 44 -0.72 9.55 -14.91
C ALA A 44 0.03 10.07 -13.66
N ALA A 45 0.72 11.19 -13.80
CA ALA A 45 1.59 11.75 -12.78
C ALA A 45 0.75 12.32 -11.63
N ASP A 46 0.38 11.47 -10.69
CA ASP A 46 -0.14 11.91 -9.40
C ASP A 46 1.00 12.62 -8.64
N VAL A 47 0.79 13.90 -8.30
CA VAL A 47 1.78 14.75 -7.61
C VAL A 47 1.73 14.46 -6.11
N TYR A 48 2.28 13.32 -5.68
CA TYR A 48 2.50 13.01 -4.27
C TYR A 48 3.97 12.70 -4.00
N THR A 49 4.44 12.97 -2.78
CA THR A 49 5.77 12.55 -2.33
C THR A 49 5.61 11.32 -1.44
N GLU A 50 6.26 10.22 -1.83
CA GLU A 50 6.32 9.00 -1.02
C GLU A 50 7.31 9.21 0.13
N LEU A 51 6.83 9.48 1.35
CA LEU A 51 7.70 9.50 2.53
C LEU A 51 8.16 8.08 2.88
N THR A 52 7.26 7.11 2.69
CA THR A 52 7.52 5.68 2.81
C THR A 52 6.57 4.95 1.84
N ALA A 53 6.80 3.67 1.54
CA ALA A 53 5.90 2.92 0.66
C ALA A 53 4.43 2.88 1.15
N TRP A 54 4.17 3.11 2.46
CA TRP A 54 2.85 3.04 3.08
C TRP A 54 2.17 4.41 3.32
N VAL A 55 2.91 5.51 3.24
CA VAL A 55 2.42 6.87 3.58
C VAL A 55 2.70 7.80 2.42
N LEU A 56 1.64 8.26 1.78
CA LEU A 56 1.68 9.28 0.73
C LEU A 56 1.08 10.56 1.30
N ILE A 57 1.80 11.67 1.14
CA ILE A 57 1.31 13.00 1.55
C ILE A 57 1.41 13.93 0.35
N GLU A 58 0.29 14.53 -0.02
CA GLU A 58 0.21 15.54 -1.06
C GLU A 58 0.60 16.92 -0.51
N PRO A 59 1.07 17.85 -1.37
CA PRO A 59 1.32 19.24 -0.95
C PRO A 59 0.08 19.93 -0.34
N SER A 60 -1.12 19.48 -0.68
CA SER A 60 -2.39 19.92 -0.11
C SER A 60 -2.58 19.53 1.38
N GLY A 61 -1.74 18.63 1.90
CA GLY A 61 -1.89 18.02 3.22
C GLY A 61 -2.75 16.75 3.23
N LYS A 62 -3.28 16.33 2.07
CA LYS A 62 -4.02 15.07 1.97
C LYS A 62 -3.09 13.88 2.20
N VAL A 63 -3.47 13.00 3.12
CA VAL A 63 -2.72 11.79 3.49
C VAL A 63 -3.43 10.56 2.96
N THR A 64 -2.70 9.70 2.25
CA THR A 64 -3.17 8.39 1.79
C THR A 64 -2.32 7.28 2.41
N LEU A 65 -2.99 6.30 3.03
CA LEU A 65 -2.37 5.15 3.68
C LEU A 65 -2.59 3.88 2.87
N MET A 66 -1.52 3.10 2.66
CA MET A 66 -1.59 1.90 1.81
C MET A 66 -1.87 0.63 2.64
N CYS A 67 -2.96 -0.06 2.32
CA CYS A 67 -3.21 -1.41 2.80
C CYS A 67 -2.56 -2.43 1.83
N HIS A 68 -1.42 -2.98 2.23
CA HIS A 68 -0.68 -3.94 1.41
C HIS A 68 -1.19 -5.40 1.49
N ARG A 69 -2.22 -5.67 2.31
CA ARG A 69 -2.67 -7.02 2.63
C ARG A 69 -4.08 -7.23 2.10
N ALA A 70 -4.37 -8.43 1.60
CA ALA A 70 -5.69 -8.76 1.12
C ALA A 70 -6.72 -8.65 2.26
N GLU A 71 -7.76 -7.84 2.05
CA GLU A 71 -8.90 -7.68 2.94
C GLU A 71 -10.05 -8.58 2.48
N MET A 72 -10.46 -9.49 3.34
CA MET A 72 -11.46 -10.53 3.08
C MET A 72 -12.56 -10.54 4.15
N GLY A 73 -12.65 -9.47 4.97
CA GLY A 73 -13.61 -9.33 6.07
C GLY A 73 -12.94 -9.10 7.43
N GLN A 74 -11.67 -9.48 7.58
CA GLN A 74 -10.96 -9.48 8.87
C GLN A 74 -10.60 -8.08 9.42
N GLY A 75 -10.66 -7.02 8.62
CA GLY A 75 -10.38 -5.65 9.11
C GLY A 75 -8.95 -5.18 8.99
N VAL A 76 -8.16 -5.81 8.12
CA VAL A 76 -6.81 -5.36 7.79
C VAL A 76 -6.77 -4.00 7.09
N TYR A 77 -7.78 -3.68 6.28
CA TYR A 77 -7.88 -2.38 5.60
C TYR A 77 -7.88 -1.23 6.61
N HIS A 78 -8.67 -1.37 7.67
CA HIS A 78 -8.78 -0.38 8.73
C HIS A 78 -7.61 -0.46 9.72
N SER A 79 -7.28 -1.66 10.21
CA SER A 79 -6.29 -1.82 11.29
C SER A 79 -4.86 -1.43 10.88
N ILE A 80 -4.45 -1.68 9.63
CA ILE A 80 -3.16 -1.17 9.13
C ILE A 80 -3.15 0.36 9.15
N ALA A 81 -4.20 0.99 8.62
CA ALA A 81 -4.33 2.44 8.59
C ALA A 81 -4.36 3.03 10.00
N GLN A 82 -5.06 2.39 10.93
CA GLN A 82 -5.13 2.78 12.34
C GLN A 82 -3.75 2.76 13.02
N ILE A 83 -2.94 1.71 12.78
CA ILE A 83 -1.57 1.61 13.31
C ILE A 83 -0.69 2.72 12.76
N ILE A 84 -0.78 2.97 11.45
CA ILE A 84 0.03 4.00 10.80
C ILE A 84 -0.37 5.38 11.30
N ALA A 85 -1.68 5.66 11.32
CA ALA A 85 -2.21 6.95 11.76
C ALA A 85 -1.84 7.30 13.21
N GLU A 86 -1.81 6.29 14.10
CA GLU A 86 -1.46 6.47 15.51
C GLU A 86 -0.07 7.07 15.68
N GLU A 87 0.93 6.48 15.05
CA GLU A 87 2.31 6.95 15.15
C GLU A 87 2.58 8.13 14.22
N LEU A 88 1.88 8.25 13.10
CA LEU A 88 2.03 9.39 12.21
C LEU A 88 1.37 10.67 12.78
N GLU A 89 0.58 10.58 13.85
CA GLU A 89 -0.18 11.69 14.44
C GLU A 89 -1.12 12.33 13.41
N VAL A 90 -1.90 11.52 12.68
CA VAL A 90 -2.93 11.99 11.75
C VAL A 90 -4.30 11.50 12.19
N ASP A 91 -5.33 12.29 11.91
CA ASP A 91 -6.71 11.85 12.17
C ASP A 91 -7.12 10.77 11.15
N LEU A 92 -7.48 9.59 11.64
CA LEU A 92 -7.93 8.48 10.80
C LEU A 92 -9.20 8.84 10.01
N ALA A 93 -10.02 9.78 10.49
CA ALA A 93 -11.18 10.26 9.77
C ALA A 93 -10.79 11.03 8.49
N SER A 94 -9.68 11.78 8.52
CA SER A 94 -9.23 12.66 7.43
C SER A 94 -8.30 12.00 6.41
N VAL A 95 -7.82 10.78 6.66
CA VAL A 95 -6.94 10.06 5.70
C VAL A 95 -7.72 9.24 4.68
N ASP A 96 -7.20 9.15 3.46
CA ASP A 96 -7.61 8.13 2.51
C ASP A 96 -6.88 6.82 2.82
N ILE A 97 -7.56 5.71 2.56
CA ILE A 97 -6.93 4.38 2.60
C ILE A 97 -7.07 3.83 1.18
N LYS A 98 -6.01 3.20 0.66
CA LYS A 98 -6.03 2.53 -0.65
C LYS A 98 -5.38 1.16 -0.55
N PHE A 99 -5.83 0.21 -1.35
CA PHE A 99 -5.11 -1.05 -1.51
C PHE A 99 -3.81 -0.82 -2.28
N ALA A 100 -2.72 -1.42 -1.80
CA ALA A 100 -1.47 -1.42 -2.54
C ALA A 100 -1.58 -2.30 -3.78
N GLN A 101 -0.93 -1.88 -4.87
CA GLN A 101 -0.72 -2.73 -6.04
C GLN A 101 0.17 -3.93 -5.67
N GLY A 102 0.05 -5.01 -6.44
CA GLY A 102 0.91 -6.19 -6.28
C GLY A 102 2.36 -5.87 -6.63
N ASN A 103 3.20 -5.64 -5.62
CA ASN A 103 4.62 -5.37 -5.74
C ASN A 103 5.37 -5.82 -4.48
N GLU A 104 5.86 -7.05 -4.50
CA GLU A 104 6.55 -7.67 -3.36
C GLU A 104 7.87 -6.96 -3.02
N LYS A 105 8.56 -6.38 -4.02
CA LYS A 105 9.79 -5.61 -3.77
C LYS A 105 9.52 -4.35 -2.94
N LYS A 106 8.38 -3.69 -3.17
CA LYS A 106 7.98 -2.45 -2.48
C LYS A 106 7.31 -2.70 -1.14
N TYR A 107 6.40 -3.68 -1.09
CA TYR A 107 5.51 -3.90 0.06
C TYR A 107 5.85 -5.15 0.88
N GLY A 108 6.82 -5.96 0.44
CA GLY A 108 7.05 -7.29 0.98
C GLY A 108 5.89 -8.23 0.69
N SER A 109 5.77 -9.30 1.50
CA SER A 109 4.70 -10.28 1.34
C SER A 109 3.31 -9.68 1.51
N GLN A 110 2.52 -9.67 0.44
CA GLN A 110 1.15 -9.18 0.44
C GLN A 110 0.11 -10.26 0.80
N LEU A 111 0.57 -11.42 1.30
CA LEU A 111 -0.23 -12.65 1.42
C LEU A 111 -1.55 -12.54 2.19
N THR A 112 -1.66 -12.32 3.50
CA THR A 112 -2.87 -12.64 4.30
C THR A 112 -3.14 -14.14 4.43
N GLY A 113 -2.70 -14.68 5.57
CA GLY A 113 -2.92 -16.06 5.99
C GLY A 113 -2.25 -16.30 7.35
N GLY A 114 -2.58 -17.42 8.02
CA GLY A 114 -1.93 -17.83 9.28
C GLY A 114 -2.03 -16.81 10.43
N SER A 115 -3.08 -15.98 10.43
CA SER A 115 -3.28 -14.88 11.37
C SER A 115 -2.06 -13.96 11.53
N SER A 116 -1.28 -13.80 10.45
CA SER A 116 0.08 -13.25 10.51
C SER A 116 0.14 -11.74 10.29
N THR A 117 -0.89 -11.10 9.75
CA THR A 117 -0.78 -9.72 9.29
C THR A 117 -0.40 -8.75 10.41
N ILE A 118 -1.25 -8.59 11.42
CA ILE A 118 -0.95 -7.64 12.50
C ILE A 118 0.23 -8.15 13.33
N ARG A 119 0.25 -9.44 13.67
CA ARG A 119 1.36 -10.05 14.45
C ARG A 119 2.73 -9.79 13.82
N GLY A 120 2.85 -9.89 12.50
CA GLY A 120 4.10 -9.72 11.76
C GLY A 120 4.43 -8.27 11.41
N ALA A 121 3.42 -7.43 11.12
CA ALA A 121 3.66 -6.07 10.62
C ALA A 121 3.64 -4.99 11.71
N TYR A 122 2.98 -5.22 12.85
CA TYR A 122 2.67 -4.19 13.85
C TYR A 122 3.88 -3.32 14.25
N LYS A 123 4.97 -3.94 14.72
CA LYS A 123 6.16 -3.21 15.16
C LYS A 123 6.83 -2.43 14.02
N ASN A 124 6.84 -2.99 12.81
CA ASN A 124 7.45 -2.35 11.65
C ASN A 124 6.62 -1.16 11.18
N LEU A 125 5.29 -1.29 11.16
CA LEU A 125 4.38 -0.19 10.83
C LEU A 125 4.48 0.96 11.84
N LEU A 126 4.58 0.68 13.13
CA LEU A 126 4.80 1.71 14.15
C LEU A 126 6.12 2.46 13.93
N LYS A 127 7.23 1.73 13.74
CA LYS A 127 8.56 2.32 13.49
C LYS A 127 8.56 3.17 12.23
N LEU A 128 8.04 2.64 11.13
CA LEU A 128 7.92 3.33 9.85
C LEU A 128 7.16 4.65 9.98
N SER A 129 6.05 4.63 10.72
CA SER A 129 5.18 5.80 10.89
C SER A 129 5.81 6.83 11.81
N ALA A 130 6.49 6.39 12.88
CA ALA A 130 7.26 7.26 13.76
C ALA A 130 8.47 7.89 13.03
N SER A 131 9.14 7.15 12.13
CA SER A 131 10.20 7.70 11.27
C SER A 131 9.67 8.84 10.40
N ALA A 132 8.53 8.62 9.72
CA ALA A 132 7.88 9.64 8.90
C ALA A 132 7.50 10.89 9.71
N ARG A 133 6.91 10.71 10.90
CA ARG A 133 6.62 11.80 11.84
C ARG A 133 7.88 12.59 12.22
N VAL A 134 8.97 11.89 12.57
CA VAL A 134 10.22 12.53 13.01
C VAL A 134 10.83 13.38 11.90
N VAL A 135 10.89 12.90 10.66
CA VAL A 135 11.44 13.70 9.54
C VAL A 135 10.58 14.91 9.20
N LEU A 136 9.26 14.82 9.37
CA LEU A 136 8.36 15.99 9.24
C LEU A 136 8.66 17.02 10.34
N ILE A 137 8.85 16.58 11.59
CA ILE A 137 9.22 17.47 12.70
C ILE A 137 10.57 18.13 12.44
N MET A 138 11.56 17.39 11.95
CA MET A 138 12.88 17.92 11.59
C MET A 138 12.78 18.98 10.49
N ALA A 139 11.97 18.74 9.45
CA ALA A 139 11.76 19.69 8.37
C ALA A 139 11.13 21.00 8.87
N ALA A 140 10.13 20.92 9.76
CA ALA A 140 9.50 22.10 10.34
C ALA A 140 10.47 22.88 11.23
N ALA A 141 11.21 22.18 12.10
CA ALA A 141 12.21 22.77 12.98
C ALA A 141 13.29 23.51 12.18
N ALA A 142 13.75 22.93 11.07
CA ALA A 142 14.69 23.56 10.15
C ALA A 142 14.10 24.84 9.51
N ARG A 143 12.84 24.80 9.04
CA ARG A 143 12.16 25.97 8.47
C ARG A 143 12.00 27.11 9.46
N TRP A 144 11.70 26.81 10.71
CA TRP A 144 11.59 27.82 11.77
C TRP A 144 12.94 28.22 12.37
N SER A 145 14.02 27.50 12.04
CA SER A 145 15.34 27.67 12.68
C SER A 145 15.28 27.52 14.21
N VAL A 146 14.56 26.50 14.68
CA VAL A 146 14.36 26.20 16.11
C VAL A 146 14.82 24.78 16.46
N PRO A 147 15.09 24.47 17.74
CA PRO A 147 15.38 23.10 18.16
C PRO A 147 14.23 22.12 17.86
N VAL A 148 14.57 20.92 17.37
CA VAL A 148 13.60 19.84 17.12
C VAL A 148 12.78 19.48 18.37
N SER A 149 13.39 19.57 19.56
CA SER A 149 12.75 19.32 20.85
C SER A 149 11.60 20.28 21.18
N GLU A 150 11.57 21.45 20.56
CA GLU A 150 10.50 22.45 20.70
C GLU A 150 9.33 22.19 19.75
N CYS A 151 9.45 21.22 18.84
CA CYS A 151 8.40 20.86 17.90
C CYS A 151 7.74 19.52 18.29
N TYR A 152 6.46 19.38 17.97
CA TYR A 152 5.73 18.11 18.09
C TYR A 152 4.73 17.97 16.95
N ALA A 153 4.31 16.73 16.68
CA ALA A 153 3.29 16.46 15.70
C ALA A 153 1.94 16.20 16.36
N GLU A 154 0.88 16.71 15.76
CA GLU A 154 -0.51 16.42 16.16
C GLU A 154 -1.47 16.66 14.98
N SER A 155 -2.39 15.73 14.79
CA SER A 155 -3.49 15.83 13.81
C SER A 155 -3.06 16.29 12.40
N GLY A 156 -1.97 15.75 11.87
CA GLY A 156 -1.44 16.05 10.54
C GLY A 156 -0.67 17.36 10.44
N ASN A 157 -0.28 17.93 11.58
CA ASN A 157 0.50 19.17 11.66
C ASN A 157 1.75 18.95 12.49
N VAL A 158 2.80 19.73 12.21
CA VAL A 158 3.89 19.98 13.16
C VAL A 158 3.65 21.33 13.80
N ILE A 159 3.78 21.40 15.13
CA ILE A 159 3.49 22.57 15.96
C ILE A 159 4.73 22.92 16.78
N HIS A 160 5.09 24.22 16.79
CA HIS A 160 6.14 24.77 17.62
C HIS A 160 5.60 25.15 19.00
N LYS A 161 5.99 24.43 20.06
CA LYS A 161 5.44 24.56 21.43
C LYS A 161 5.44 26.00 21.96
N PRO A 162 6.55 26.77 21.89
CA PRO A 162 6.61 28.10 22.49
C PRO A 162 5.72 29.14 21.79
N THR A 163 5.48 28.97 20.49
CA THR A 163 4.80 30.00 19.68
C THR A 163 3.40 29.61 19.20
N GLY A 164 3.05 28.33 19.23
CA GLY A 164 1.83 27.80 18.63
C GLY A 164 1.79 27.83 17.10
N LYS A 165 2.85 28.31 16.43
CA LYS A 165 2.97 28.22 14.97
C LYS A 165 2.88 26.78 14.50
N LYS A 166 2.23 26.56 13.36
CA LYS A 166 2.02 25.24 12.79
C LYS A 166 2.30 25.22 11.29
N PHE A 167 2.78 24.08 10.81
CA PHE A 167 2.79 23.70 9.41
C PHE A 167 1.97 22.42 9.26
N HIS A 168 1.11 22.34 8.25
CA HIS A 168 0.51 21.06 7.89
C HIS A 168 1.54 20.18 7.16
N TYR A 169 1.38 18.86 7.21
CA TYR A 169 2.38 17.93 6.65
C TYR A 169 2.68 18.15 5.16
N GLY A 170 1.68 18.54 4.38
CA GLY A 170 1.85 18.87 2.96
C GLY A 170 2.87 19.98 2.68
N GLU A 171 3.01 20.97 3.58
CA GLU A 171 4.01 22.05 3.44
C GLU A 171 5.45 21.54 3.66
N LEU A 172 5.59 20.44 4.40
CA LEU A 172 6.85 19.91 4.88
C LEU A 172 7.33 18.71 4.06
N VAL A 173 6.43 18.02 3.35
CA VAL A 173 6.71 16.71 2.73
C VAL A 173 7.90 16.75 1.77
N ALA A 174 8.03 17.81 0.97
CA ALA A 174 9.11 17.96 0.00
C ALA A 174 10.48 18.16 0.67
N ASP A 175 10.53 18.79 1.83
CA ASP A 175 11.75 18.98 2.60
C ASP A 175 12.06 17.74 3.44
N ALA A 176 11.05 17.14 4.06
CA ALA A 176 11.15 15.91 4.83
C ALA A 176 11.68 14.74 3.99
N ALA A 177 11.28 14.64 2.71
CA ALA A 177 11.77 13.60 1.80
C ALA A 177 13.26 13.69 1.48
N LYS A 178 13.92 14.82 1.75
CA LYS A 178 15.37 15.01 1.57
C LYS A 178 16.17 14.64 2.83
N LEU A 179 15.49 14.41 3.96
CA LEU A 179 16.11 14.16 5.25
C LEU A 179 16.26 12.65 5.50
N LYS A 180 17.36 12.27 6.15
CA LYS A 180 17.53 10.91 6.66
C LYS A 180 16.86 10.79 8.03
N ALA A 181 15.98 9.80 8.19
CA ALA A 181 15.42 9.48 9.49
C ALA A 181 16.53 9.02 10.47
N PRO A 182 16.47 9.41 11.76
CA PRO A 182 17.39 8.90 12.77
C PRO A 182 17.34 7.37 12.87
N GLU A 183 18.47 6.74 13.19
CA GLU A 183 18.57 5.28 13.33
C GLU A 183 17.74 4.76 14.52
N ASN A 184 17.73 5.54 15.60
CA ASN A 184 16.98 5.24 16.82
C ASN A 184 15.68 6.04 16.85
N ILE A 185 14.58 5.38 16.47
CA ILE A 185 13.24 5.96 16.48
C ILE A 185 12.51 5.57 17.75
N VAL A 186 12.12 6.58 18.53
CA VAL A 186 11.31 6.41 19.74
C VAL A 186 9.84 6.36 19.34
N LEU A 187 9.18 5.27 19.70
CA LEU A 187 7.74 5.09 19.52
C LEU A 187 6.96 5.83 20.60
N LYS A 188 5.71 6.19 20.32
CA LYS A 188 4.81 6.71 21.33
C LYS A 188 4.59 5.65 22.43
N PRO A 189 4.54 6.05 23.72
CA PRO A 189 4.14 5.14 24.77
C PRO A 189 2.69 4.71 24.54
N ARG A 190 2.36 3.46 24.85
CA ARG A 190 0.97 2.95 24.68
C ARG A 190 -0.07 3.77 25.44
N SER A 191 0.32 4.41 26.55
CA SER A 191 -0.55 5.29 27.33
C SER A 191 -0.98 6.55 26.57
N SER A 192 -0.27 6.95 25.51
CA SER A 192 -0.64 8.09 24.67
C SER A 192 -1.38 7.69 23.38
N TYR A 193 -1.73 6.41 23.23
CA TYR A 193 -2.46 5.95 22.05
C TYR A 193 -3.88 6.49 22.01
N LYS A 194 -4.24 7.12 20.89
CA LYS A 194 -5.55 7.74 20.64
C LYS A 194 -6.46 6.85 19.78
N LEU A 195 -5.87 6.02 18.92
CA LEU A 195 -6.53 5.20 17.92
C LEU A 195 -6.41 3.71 18.23
N ILE A 196 -5.20 3.18 18.45
CA ILE A 196 -4.96 1.74 18.66
C ILE A 196 -5.65 1.28 19.95
N GLY A 197 -6.40 0.18 19.86
CA GLY A 197 -7.17 -0.37 20.99
C GLY A 197 -8.52 0.30 21.21
N LYS A 198 -8.91 1.27 20.37
CA LYS A 198 -10.25 1.87 20.38
C LYS A 198 -11.19 1.19 19.38
N PRO A 199 -12.49 1.04 19.71
CA PRO A 199 -13.48 0.43 18.83
C PRO A 199 -13.97 1.41 17.76
N LEU A 200 -13.09 1.77 16.82
CA LEU A 200 -13.38 2.73 15.76
C LEU A 200 -14.23 2.10 14.64
N HIS A 201 -15.08 2.93 14.00
CA HIS A 201 -15.84 2.50 12.84
C HIS A 201 -14.93 2.27 11.63
N ARG A 202 -15.11 1.12 11.00
CA ARG A 202 -14.35 0.70 9.83
C ARG A 202 -14.72 1.52 8.59
N LYS A 203 -13.74 2.19 7.98
CA LYS A 203 -13.93 2.98 6.75
C LYS A 203 -14.37 2.15 5.55
N ASP A 204 -14.09 0.84 5.54
CA ASP A 204 -14.46 -0.09 4.46
C ASP A 204 -15.80 -0.80 4.69
N THR A 205 -16.51 -0.54 5.80
CA THR A 205 -17.83 -1.14 6.04
C THR A 205 -18.87 -0.71 4.99
N PRO A 206 -19.06 0.60 4.68
CA PRO A 206 -20.12 1.01 3.76
C PRO A 206 -20.04 0.35 2.39
N MET A 207 -18.84 0.25 1.81
CA MET A 207 -18.65 -0.38 0.49
C MET A 207 -18.93 -1.89 0.51
N LYS A 208 -18.74 -2.55 1.65
CA LYS A 208 -19.00 -3.99 1.81
C LYS A 208 -20.46 -4.31 2.05
N THR A 209 -21.18 -3.41 2.73
CA THR A 209 -22.61 -3.62 3.03
C THR A 209 -23.51 -3.19 1.88
N ASN A 210 -23.07 -2.27 1.03
CA ASN A 210 -23.84 -1.82 -0.14
C ASN A 210 -23.47 -2.54 -1.45
N GLY A 211 -22.56 -3.52 -1.42
CA GLY A 211 -22.16 -4.31 -2.59
C GLY A 211 -21.23 -3.59 -3.59
N SER A 212 -20.74 -2.38 -3.29
CA SER A 212 -19.83 -1.64 -4.19
C SER A 212 -18.36 -2.08 -4.08
N ALA A 213 -18.01 -2.86 -3.05
CA ALA A 213 -16.66 -3.39 -2.90
C ALA A 213 -16.32 -4.38 -4.03
N ILE A 214 -15.16 -4.18 -4.65
CA ILE A 214 -14.62 -5.06 -5.70
C ILE A 214 -13.66 -6.06 -5.05
N PHE A 215 -14.00 -7.34 -5.11
CA PHE A 215 -13.16 -8.46 -4.74
C PHE A 215 -12.49 -9.07 -5.96
N GLY A 216 -11.52 -9.97 -5.73
CA GLY A 216 -10.82 -10.66 -6.82
C GLY A 216 -11.78 -11.41 -7.76
N LEU A 217 -12.88 -11.94 -7.22
CA LEU A 217 -13.92 -12.65 -7.98
C LEU A 217 -14.75 -11.72 -8.90
N ASP A 218 -14.74 -10.42 -8.65
CA ASP A 218 -15.51 -9.44 -9.42
C ASP A 218 -14.75 -8.92 -10.64
N LYS A 219 -13.44 -9.19 -10.71
CA LYS A 219 -12.66 -8.80 -11.88
C LYS A 219 -13.16 -9.53 -13.12
N ARG A 220 -13.26 -8.78 -14.21
CA ARG A 220 -13.59 -9.25 -15.56
C ARG A 220 -12.48 -8.79 -16.49
N ILE A 221 -12.00 -9.68 -17.34
CA ILE A 221 -11.02 -9.35 -18.40
C ILE A 221 -11.63 -9.68 -19.77
N PRO A 222 -11.21 -9.01 -20.85
CA PRO A 222 -11.69 -9.34 -22.20
C PRO A 222 -11.47 -10.83 -22.51
N GLY A 223 -12.51 -11.51 -22.98
CA GLY A 223 -12.46 -12.94 -23.29
C GLY A 223 -12.43 -13.88 -22.08
N MET A 224 -12.67 -13.40 -20.86
CA MET A 224 -12.69 -14.25 -19.66
C MET A 224 -13.80 -15.31 -19.76
N VAL A 225 -13.41 -16.57 -19.61
CA VAL A 225 -14.33 -17.70 -19.41
C VAL A 225 -14.43 -18.04 -17.92
N PHE A 226 -15.52 -18.69 -17.52
CA PHE A 226 -15.69 -19.21 -16.17
C PHE A 226 -15.51 -20.72 -16.19
N ALA A 227 -14.89 -21.26 -15.16
CA ALA A 227 -14.70 -22.69 -15.01
C ALA A 227 -15.39 -23.21 -13.75
N ALA A 228 -16.11 -24.31 -13.87
CA ALA A 228 -16.59 -25.11 -12.75
C ALA A 228 -15.62 -26.28 -12.53
N VAL A 229 -15.20 -26.50 -11.28
CA VAL A 229 -14.22 -27.54 -10.95
C VAL A 229 -14.89 -28.68 -10.20
N GLU A 230 -14.94 -29.84 -10.84
CA GLU A 230 -15.23 -31.10 -10.16
C GLU A 230 -13.94 -31.67 -9.58
N ARG A 231 -13.84 -31.73 -8.24
CA ARG A 231 -12.66 -32.27 -7.55
C ARG A 231 -12.77 -33.77 -7.40
N ASN A 232 -11.63 -34.45 -7.40
CA ASN A 232 -11.60 -35.88 -7.09
C ASN A 232 -12.28 -36.14 -5.73
N PRO A 233 -13.28 -37.03 -5.65
CA PRO A 233 -14.00 -37.30 -4.39
C PRO A 233 -13.09 -37.96 -3.34
N ARG A 234 -11.99 -38.59 -3.76
CA ARG A 234 -10.96 -39.10 -2.86
C ARG A 234 -9.95 -38.00 -2.57
N LEU A 235 -9.75 -37.73 -1.28
CA LEU A 235 -8.68 -36.86 -0.81
C LEU A 235 -7.34 -37.33 -1.39
N ARG A 236 -6.63 -36.44 -2.12
CA ARG A 236 -5.35 -36.72 -2.81
C ARG A 236 -5.42 -37.77 -3.92
N GLY A 237 -6.63 -38.14 -4.37
CA GLY A 237 -6.81 -39.04 -5.49
C GLY A 237 -6.25 -38.43 -6.78
N LYS A 238 -5.67 -39.29 -7.61
CA LYS A 238 -5.27 -38.94 -8.99
C LYS A 238 -6.36 -39.35 -9.97
N ILE A 239 -6.61 -38.51 -10.95
CA ILE A 239 -7.48 -38.77 -12.09
C ILE A 239 -6.67 -39.63 -13.06
N LYS A 240 -7.08 -40.90 -13.21
CA LYS A 240 -6.55 -41.82 -14.22
C LYS A 240 -7.14 -41.49 -15.60
N SER A 241 -8.45 -41.28 -15.64
CA SER A 241 -9.23 -40.93 -16.83
C SER A 241 -10.52 -40.21 -16.41
N PHE A 242 -11.13 -39.50 -17.34
CA PHE A 242 -12.47 -38.92 -17.24
C PHE A 242 -13.15 -39.00 -18.61
N ASP A 243 -14.48 -39.07 -18.64
CA ASP A 243 -15.28 -38.99 -19.87
C ASP A 243 -15.95 -37.61 -19.89
N ASP A 244 -15.63 -36.80 -20.90
CA ASP A 244 -16.16 -35.45 -21.08
C ASP A 244 -17.28 -35.35 -22.13
N THR A 245 -17.73 -36.49 -22.68
CA THR A 245 -18.67 -36.55 -23.80
C THR A 245 -19.97 -35.82 -23.52
N ALA A 246 -20.52 -35.95 -22.31
CA ALA A 246 -21.76 -35.27 -21.93
C ALA A 246 -21.55 -33.76 -21.72
N ALA A 247 -20.44 -33.37 -21.08
CA ALA A 247 -20.11 -31.97 -20.81
C ALA A 247 -19.92 -31.18 -22.11
N ARG A 248 -19.25 -31.77 -23.11
CA ARG A 248 -19.02 -31.13 -24.42
C ARG A 248 -20.28 -30.87 -25.24
N LYS A 249 -21.39 -31.55 -24.92
CA LYS A 249 -22.68 -31.33 -25.59
C LYS A 249 -23.42 -30.09 -25.04
N ILE A 250 -22.97 -29.54 -23.91
CA ILE A 250 -23.60 -28.37 -23.29
C ILE A 250 -23.17 -27.11 -24.07
N PRO A 251 -24.11 -26.33 -24.62
CA PRO A 251 -23.79 -25.08 -25.31
C PRO A 251 -22.97 -24.13 -24.43
N GLY A 252 -21.88 -23.59 -24.98
CA GLY A 252 -20.97 -22.68 -24.28
C GLY A 252 -19.78 -23.34 -23.60
N VAL A 253 -19.77 -24.68 -23.47
CA VAL A 253 -18.57 -25.41 -23.04
C VAL A 253 -17.54 -25.38 -24.16
N THR A 254 -16.38 -24.79 -23.87
CA THR A 254 -15.27 -24.69 -24.84
C THR A 254 -14.15 -25.67 -24.53
N HIS A 255 -13.96 -26.02 -23.25
CA HIS A 255 -12.88 -26.87 -22.77
C HIS A 255 -13.38 -27.79 -21.67
N VAL A 256 -12.82 -28.99 -21.59
CA VAL A 256 -12.92 -29.88 -20.42
C VAL A 256 -11.53 -30.44 -20.20
N ILE A 257 -10.90 -30.07 -19.08
CA ILE A 257 -9.48 -30.35 -18.86
C ILE A 257 -9.21 -30.85 -17.46
N LYS A 258 -8.26 -31.78 -17.35
CA LYS A 258 -7.67 -32.16 -16.07
C LYS A 258 -6.85 -31.00 -15.53
N ILE A 259 -7.09 -30.65 -14.27
CA ILE A 259 -6.35 -29.62 -13.54
C ILE A 259 -5.72 -30.18 -12.27
N ALA A 260 -4.67 -29.52 -11.79
CA ALA A 260 -4.03 -29.82 -10.52
C ALA A 260 -3.78 -28.53 -9.74
N MET A 261 -4.30 -28.45 -8.52
CA MET A 261 -4.04 -27.34 -7.59
C MET A 261 -3.02 -27.79 -6.56
N GLY A 262 -1.87 -27.12 -6.52
CA GLY A 262 -0.86 -27.30 -5.46
C GLY A 262 -1.39 -26.78 -4.12
N VAL A 263 -1.31 -27.60 -3.09
CA VAL A 263 -1.64 -27.27 -1.70
C VAL A 263 -0.51 -27.80 -0.83
N TYR A 264 0.42 -26.91 -0.48
CA TYR A 264 1.71 -27.28 0.12
C TYR A 264 2.46 -28.27 -0.77
N GLU A 265 2.90 -29.41 -0.23
CA GLU A 265 3.63 -30.46 -0.94
C GLU A 265 2.71 -31.46 -1.69
N MET A 266 1.42 -31.13 -1.84
CA MET A 266 0.42 -32.04 -2.41
C MET A 266 -0.31 -31.41 -3.60
N ASN A 267 -0.69 -32.24 -4.56
CA ASN A 267 -1.58 -31.85 -5.64
C ASN A 267 -3.01 -32.36 -5.38
N ARG A 268 -3.98 -31.48 -5.56
CA ARG A 268 -5.40 -31.83 -5.63
C ARG A 268 -5.84 -31.79 -7.09
N GLU A 269 -6.11 -32.96 -7.65
CA GLU A 269 -6.56 -33.08 -9.03
C GLU A 269 -8.08 -32.90 -9.15
N GLY A 270 -8.51 -32.35 -10.27
CA GLY A 270 -9.91 -32.14 -10.64
C GLY A 270 -10.08 -32.06 -12.14
N VAL A 271 -11.32 -31.99 -12.61
CA VAL A 271 -11.68 -31.65 -13.99
C VAL A 271 -12.32 -30.27 -13.97
N ALA A 272 -11.80 -29.36 -14.78
CA ALA A 272 -12.40 -28.05 -15.02
C ALA A 272 -13.20 -28.10 -16.33
N VAL A 273 -14.44 -27.64 -16.24
CA VAL A 273 -15.36 -27.40 -17.38
C VAL A 273 -15.54 -25.91 -17.53
#